data_AF-A0A962TUA9-F1
#
_entry.id   AF-A0A962TUA9-F1
#
_cell.length_a   1.000
_cell.length_b   1.000
_cell.length_c   1.000
_cell.angle_alpha   90.00
_cell.angle_beta   90.00
_cell.angle_gamma   90.00
#
_symmetry.space_group_name_H-M   'P 1'
#
loop_
_entity.id
_entity.type
_entity.pdbx_description
1 polymer ?
#
loop_
_entity_poly.entity_id
_entity_poly.type
_entity_poly.pdbx_seq_one_letter_code
_entity_poly.pdbx_strand_id
1 'polypeptide(L)'
;MNTNQGVSRIGGNESENAIQITANAFPPGTQISYEVLEGGQVLEKGQDKVDPSGQVDLGIPTLSDQNKKTGTLTYKMRVQPAPLTEEDAAQGSKTLDLLFEVQRQTGEMSFSGTGLGEYADITIGSGKKETKRKADWAGRFSENKIGKYSSEKEKDRALTFTIDSAIFKNKKTDREDENPTLKVATIIIPPWQPPWPIFGDENPPGVGDVQSRYSSSMIRATLQLSAVMAQQVTIIGTLIDAKMQLEVQRKMQELQARAHKDYHPSEEICKYGTFIRSVATTESKMEVTKFALDRILMDQYLGVRNNHTAEGNAVVGQNIMNDRFEKTYCDRNNNNAGLDYMCQTGTTAADKARYNKDIDFSKTLEFPLTLNVDFTDGTATPDEEDVISLAQNLYFSQMFEDPKHFKDPDKSILEVNPSLHYNTRSYAAKMNIAHNSFINLVAMKSAAPTGPTGPSLTEDAGWSYMKSMMREFGLTDAEINSYLGDRPSYYAQMEVLTKKIYQSPNFYTNLYDKPVNVERIGIALDAITLMAQRDRYESLLRREMLTSLLVEQALDKEVTNTSVNMFEGMQKGQQ
;
A
#
# COMPACT_ATOMS: atom_id res chain seq x y z
N MET A 1 28.42 28.39 42.68
CA MET A 1 29.47 27.57 43.32
C MET A 1 29.46 26.21 42.65
N ASN A 2 30.66 25.64 42.45
CA ASN A 2 31.02 24.40 41.72
C ASN A 2 31.10 24.57 40.20
N THR A 3 32.18 25.17 39.69
CA THR A 3 33.54 24.62 39.39
C THR A 3 33.64 24.15 37.94
N ASN A 4 33.96 25.12 37.08
CA ASN A 4 34.65 24.91 35.81
C ASN A 4 35.98 24.19 36.09
N GLN A 5 36.14 22.96 35.61
CA GLN A 5 37.45 22.41 35.31
C GLN A 5 37.69 22.57 33.82
N GLY A 6 38.44 23.62 33.48
CA GLY A 6 39.07 23.73 32.18
C GLY A 6 40.10 22.61 32.03
N VAL A 7 39.93 21.78 31.02
CA VAL A 7 41.00 20.90 30.55
C VAL A 7 42.03 21.80 29.88
N SER A 8 43.13 21.98 30.59
CA SER A 8 44.34 22.67 30.14
C SER A 8 44.86 22.00 28.86
N ARG A 9 45.00 22.77 27.78
CA ARG A 9 45.80 22.36 26.62
C ARG A 9 47.25 22.20 27.09
N ILE A 10 47.71 20.96 27.13
CA ILE A 10 49.14 20.65 27.30
C ILE A 10 49.83 21.11 26.02
N GLY A 11 50.49 22.27 26.09
CA GLY A 11 51.58 22.59 25.18
C GLY A 11 52.81 21.79 25.58
N GLY A 12 53.37 21.02 24.65
CA GLY A 12 54.65 20.34 24.83
C GLY A 12 54.72 18.98 24.12
N ASN A 13 55.55 18.95 23.08
CA ASN A 13 56.03 17.80 22.30
C ASN A 13 55.02 17.13 21.35
N GLU A 14 55.36 17.18 20.06
CA GLU A 14 54.79 16.39 18.98
C GLU A 14 54.70 14.92 19.41
N SER A 15 53.50 14.47 19.76
CA SER A 15 53.23 13.05 19.94
C SER A 15 53.12 12.41 18.56
N GLU A 16 54.24 11.88 18.05
CA GLU A 16 54.40 11.33 16.69
C GLU A 16 53.48 10.15 16.31
N ASN A 17 52.47 9.76 17.08
CA ASN A 17 51.64 8.58 16.78
C ASN A 17 50.13 8.73 17.06
N ALA A 18 49.57 9.95 17.04
CA ALA A 18 48.13 10.14 17.19
C ALA A 18 47.41 10.06 15.84
N ILE A 19 46.35 9.23 15.74
CA ILE A 19 45.42 9.26 14.61
C ILE A 19 44.64 10.58 14.72
N GLN A 20 44.64 11.38 13.66
CA GLN A 20 43.90 12.64 13.61
C GLN A 20 42.67 12.45 12.72
N ILE A 21 41.47 12.70 13.27
CA ILE A 21 40.23 12.76 12.49
C ILE A 21 39.86 14.24 12.31
N THR A 22 39.91 14.70 11.07
CA THR A 22 39.59 16.07 10.67
C THR A 22 38.24 16.10 9.94
N ALA A 23 37.18 16.51 10.61
CA ALA A 23 35.86 16.68 9.98
C ALA A 23 35.77 18.06 9.32
N ASN A 24 35.41 18.15 8.02
CA ASN A 24 35.36 19.42 7.27
C ASN A 24 33.93 19.73 6.76
N ALA A 25 33.66 21.01 6.53
CA ALA A 25 32.44 21.52 5.88
C ALA A 25 31.12 21.32 6.66
N PHE A 26 31.19 21.28 8.00
CA PHE A 26 30.00 21.39 8.83
C PHE A 26 29.66 22.87 9.11
N PRO A 27 28.37 23.23 9.26
CA PRO A 27 27.99 24.55 9.73
C PRO A 27 28.67 24.86 11.08
N PRO A 28 29.22 26.09 11.28
CA PRO A 28 29.81 26.49 12.54
C PRO A 28 28.86 26.23 13.72
N GLY A 29 29.38 25.65 14.80
CA GLY A 29 28.58 25.31 15.99
C GLY A 29 27.91 23.93 15.97
N THR A 30 28.09 23.14 14.90
CA THR A 30 27.76 21.71 14.87
C THR A 30 28.47 20.98 16.01
N GLN A 31 27.76 20.14 16.74
CA GLN A 31 28.29 19.37 17.87
C GLN A 31 28.67 17.97 17.41
N ILE A 32 29.89 17.53 17.72
CA ILE A 32 30.37 16.19 17.45
C ILE A 32 30.65 15.51 18.78
N SER A 33 30.04 14.35 19.00
CA SER A 33 30.33 13.49 20.14
C SER A 33 30.94 12.19 19.65
N TYR A 34 31.95 11.67 20.34
CA TYR A 34 32.63 10.44 19.94
C TYR A 34 32.91 9.52 21.14
N GLU A 35 32.92 8.22 20.87
CA GLU A 35 33.33 7.17 21.79
C GLU A 35 34.27 6.20 21.06
N VAL A 36 35.40 5.90 21.68
CA VAL A 36 36.39 4.94 21.20
C VAL A 36 36.28 3.68 22.03
N LEU A 37 36.05 2.54 21.40
CA LEU A 37 35.90 1.25 22.06
C LEU A 37 36.97 0.25 21.58
N GLU A 38 37.46 -0.58 22.49
CA GLU A 38 38.27 -1.76 22.15
C GLU A 38 37.65 -2.98 22.83
N GLY A 39 37.29 -3.99 22.04
CA GLY A 39 36.64 -5.20 22.57
C GLY A 39 35.33 -4.92 23.35
N GLY A 40 34.63 -3.83 23.02
CA GLY A 40 33.39 -3.41 23.68
C GLY A 40 33.56 -2.57 24.95
N GLN A 41 34.79 -2.32 25.41
CA GLN A 41 35.05 -1.38 26.51
C GLN A 41 35.36 0.01 25.96
N VAL A 42 34.74 1.04 26.53
CA VAL A 42 34.98 2.44 26.17
C VAL A 42 36.36 2.85 26.70
N LEU A 43 37.30 3.10 25.79
CA LEU A 43 38.64 3.59 26.10
C LEU A 43 38.62 5.10 26.34
N GLU A 44 37.83 5.83 25.55
CA GLU A 44 37.71 7.28 25.65
C GLU A 44 36.36 7.74 25.10
N LYS A 45 35.88 8.87 25.61
CA LYS A 45 34.72 9.59 25.09
C LYS A 45 34.98 11.09 25.16
N GLY A 46 34.51 11.82 24.15
CA GLY A 46 34.66 13.27 24.09
C GLY A 46 33.56 13.94 23.30
N GLN A 47 33.49 15.26 23.43
CA GLN A 47 32.58 16.10 22.66
C GLN A 47 33.32 17.37 22.26
N ASP A 48 33.22 17.74 20.99
CA ASP A 48 33.81 18.95 20.45
C ASP A 48 32.83 19.71 19.54
N LYS A 49 33.13 20.96 19.24
CA LYS A 49 32.33 21.82 18.36
C LYS A 49 33.13 22.21 17.14
N VAL A 50 32.44 22.26 16.00
CA VAL A 50 33.01 22.73 14.74
C VAL A 50 33.41 24.18 14.84
N ASP A 51 34.68 24.43 14.52
CA ASP A 51 35.28 25.76 14.53
C ASP A 51 34.68 26.66 13.43
N PRO A 52 34.96 27.98 13.43
CA PRO A 52 34.43 28.88 12.41
C PRO A 52 34.93 28.58 10.98
N SER A 53 36.02 27.83 10.81
CA SER A 53 36.50 27.33 9.51
C SER A 53 35.78 26.08 9.03
N GLY A 54 34.82 25.55 9.81
CA GLY A 54 34.08 24.35 9.46
C GLY A 54 34.88 23.07 9.72
N GLN A 55 35.95 23.15 10.53
CA GLN A 55 36.86 22.06 10.84
C GLN A 55 36.73 21.61 12.32
N VAL A 56 36.90 20.31 12.56
CA VAL A 56 37.13 19.75 13.91
C VAL A 56 38.26 18.75 13.83
N ASP A 57 39.28 18.95 14.66
CA ASP A 57 40.36 17.99 14.86
C ASP A 57 40.12 17.21 16.15
N LEU A 58 39.69 15.96 16.02
CA LEU A 58 39.56 15.06 17.16
C LEU A 58 40.91 14.39 17.39
N GLY A 59 41.59 14.81 18.47
CA GLY A 59 42.81 14.16 18.94
C GLY A 59 42.46 12.83 19.61
N ILE A 60 43.05 11.74 19.13
CA ILE A 60 42.85 10.39 19.68
C ILE A 60 44.03 10.05 20.62
N PRO A 61 43.80 9.44 21.79
CA PRO A 61 44.83 9.09 22.75
C PRO A 61 45.75 8.03 22.14
N THR A 62 47.05 8.24 22.37
CA THR A 62 48.08 7.29 22.03
C THR A 62 47.86 5.99 22.82
N LEU A 63 47.63 4.90 22.10
CA LEU A 63 47.48 3.55 22.67
C LEU A 63 48.83 3.10 23.24
N SER A 64 49.09 3.36 24.51
CA SER A 64 50.42 3.16 25.12
C SER A 64 50.78 1.70 25.42
N ASP A 65 49.84 0.76 25.29
CA ASP A 65 50.08 -0.66 25.57
C ASP A 65 50.56 -1.44 24.33
N GLN A 66 51.88 -1.55 24.19
CA GLN A 66 52.52 -2.37 23.14
C GLN A 66 52.23 -3.89 23.22
N ASN A 67 51.56 -4.35 24.29
CA ASN A 67 51.31 -5.77 24.55
C ASN A 67 49.93 -6.28 24.09
N LYS A 68 49.03 -5.42 23.59
CA LYS A 68 47.73 -5.83 23.03
C LYS A 68 47.72 -5.69 21.50
N LYS A 69 48.34 -6.63 20.78
CA LYS A 69 48.38 -6.65 19.29
C LYS A 69 47.14 -7.27 18.64
N THR A 70 46.10 -7.60 19.41
CA THR A 70 44.94 -8.37 18.93
C THR A 70 43.65 -7.73 19.40
N GLY A 71 42.90 -7.10 18.49
CA GLY A 71 41.62 -6.46 18.80
C GLY A 71 41.07 -5.63 17.65
N THR A 72 39.76 -5.41 17.67
CA THR A 72 39.06 -4.45 16.81
C THR A 72 38.85 -3.18 17.61
N LEU A 73 39.26 -2.05 17.04
CA LEU A 73 39.00 -0.72 17.57
C LEU A 73 37.76 -0.16 16.88
N THR A 74 36.76 0.21 17.65
CA THR A 74 35.47 0.72 17.15
C THR A 74 35.33 2.18 17.55
N TYR A 75 35.14 3.07 16.58
CA TYR A 75 34.88 4.48 16.77
C TYR A 75 33.41 4.76 16.48
N LYS A 76 32.68 5.22 17.48
CA LYS A 76 31.31 5.72 17.34
C LYS A 76 31.37 7.23 17.34
N MET A 77 30.81 7.85 16.31
CA MET A 77 30.73 9.30 16.21
C MET A 77 29.30 9.70 15.90
N ARG A 78 28.78 10.67 16.66
CA ARG A 78 27.46 11.26 16.47
C ARG A 78 27.64 12.74 16.18
N VAL A 79 27.13 13.15 15.02
CA VAL A 79 27.18 14.53 14.54
C VAL A 79 25.78 15.13 14.62
N GLN A 80 25.65 16.21 15.38
CA GLN A 80 24.42 16.96 15.53
C GLN A 80 24.60 18.37 14.95
N PRO A 81 23.98 18.68 13.80
CA PRO A 81 24.14 19.97 13.16
C PRO A 81 23.51 21.08 14.01
N ALA A 82 24.12 22.26 13.98
CA ALA A 82 23.52 23.46 14.55
C ALA A 82 22.24 23.81 13.75
N PRO A 83 21.13 24.17 14.41
CA PRO A 83 19.91 24.58 13.71
C PRO A 83 20.20 25.84 12.87
N LEU A 84 19.84 25.81 11.59
CA LEU A 84 20.04 26.93 10.67
C LEU A 84 18.94 28.00 10.84
N THR A 85 17.74 27.60 11.28
CA THR A 85 16.60 28.49 11.55
C THR A 85 15.88 28.12 12.85
N GLU A 86 15.06 29.04 13.39
CA GLU A 86 14.22 28.77 14.57
C GLU A 86 13.15 27.69 14.30
N GLU A 87 12.71 27.51 13.03
CA GLU A 87 11.81 26.41 12.64
C GLU A 87 12.53 25.04 12.65
N ASP A 88 13.79 24.98 12.23
CA ASP A 88 14.59 23.75 12.28
C ASP A 88 14.86 23.28 13.73
N ALA A 89 14.94 24.24 14.67
CA ALA A 89 15.05 23.94 16.09
C ALA A 89 13.79 23.26 16.65
N ALA A 90 12.60 23.53 16.09
CA ALA A 90 11.33 22.94 16.52
C ALA A 90 11.09 21.53 15.96
N GLN A 91 11.66 21.19 14.80
CA GLN A 91 11.47 19.87 14.14
C GLN A 91 12.48 18.81 14.56
N GLY A 92 13.48 19.16 15.38
CA GLY A 92 14.55 18.27 15.81
C GLY A 92 15.54 17.99 14.68
N SER A 93 16.77 18.50 14.81
CA SER A 93 17.80 18.29 13.79
C SER A 93 18.14 16.79 13.66
N LYS A 94 18.08 16.27 12.43
CA LYS A 94 18.48 14.88 12.13
C LYS A 94 19.95 14.69 12.49
N THR A 95 20.24 13.70 13.32
CA THR A 95 21.62 13.35 13.72
C THR A 95 22.22 12.35 12.73
N LEU A 96 23.50 12.54 12.41
CA LEU A 96 24.29 11.59 11.63
C LEU A 96 25.13 10.74 12.58
N ASP A 97 24.83 9.44 12.63
CA ASP A 97 25.57 8.47 13.43
C ASP A 97 26.51 7.68 12.52
N LEU A 98 27.79 7.67 12.86
CA LEU A 98 28.88 7.04 12.09
C LEU A 98 29.63 6.03 12.98
N LEU A 99 29.96 4.89 12.38
CA LEU A 99 30.67 3.79 13.02
C LEU A 99 31.85 3.38 12.14
N PHE A 100 33.06 3.49 12.68
CA PHE A 100 34.28 3.03 12.03
C PHE A 100 34.87 1.89 12.84
N GLU A 101 35.30 0.81 12.18
CA GLU A 101 36.02 -0.26 12.87
C GLU A 101 37.34 -0.54 12.17
N VAL A 102 38.40 -0.72 12.96
CA VAL A 102 39.75 -0.99 12.48
C VAL A 102 40.26 -2.26 13.15
N GLN A 103 40.56 -3.27 12.35
CA GLN A 103 41.14 -4.51 12.84
C GLN A 103 42.67 -4.36 12.93
N ARG A 104 43.21 -4.31 14.16
CA ARG A 104 44.63 -3.99 14.40
C ARG A 104 45.62 -4.98 13.77
N GLN A 105 45.20 -6.24 13.60
CA GLN A 105 46.07 -7.30 13.03
C GLN A 105 46.20 -7.22 11.51
N THR A 106 45.09 -6.95 10.83
CA THR A 106 44.99 -7.02 9.37
C THR A 106 45.07 -5.65 8.72
N GLY A 107 44.86 -4.58 9.50
CA GLY A 107 44.66 -3.24 8.99
C GLY A 107 43.38 -3.11 8.15
N GLU A 108 42.46 -4.08 8.23
CA GLU A 108 41.18 -4.00 7.55
C GLU A 108 40.28 -3.00 8.28
N MET A 109 39.64 -2.13 7.50
CA MET A 109 38.73 -1.10 8.00
C MET A 109 37.31 -1.37 7.50
N SER A 110 36.33 -1.22 8.37
CA SER A 110 34.91 -1.16 8.03
C SER A 110 34.35 0.20 8.42
N PHE A 111 33.34 0.63 7.68
CA PHE A 111 32.68 1.91 7.91
C PHE A 111 31.18 1.76 7.69
N SER A 112 30.37 2.29 8.59
CA SER A 112 28.92 2.31 8.43
C SER A 112 28.33 3.56 9.06
N GLY A 113 27.12 3.89 8.69
CA GLY A 113 26.43 5.05 9.26
C GLY A 113 24.94 5.06 8.97
N THR A 114 24.24 5.92 9.70
CA THR A 114 22.80 6.12 9.62
C THR A 114 22.45 7.59 9.81
N GLY A 115 21.32 8.03 9.27
CA GLY A 115 20.87 9.42 9.37
C GLY A 115 21.12 10.23 8.09
N LEU A 116 21.47 9.55 6.98
CA LEU A 116 21.50 10.19 5.67
C LEU A 116 20.10 10.30 5.05
N GLY A 117 19.95 11.14 4.03
CA GLY A 117 18.75 11.13 3.18
C GLY A 117 18.63 9.83 2.39
N GLU A 118 17.41 9.45 2.01
CA GLU A 118 17.16 8.26 1.18
C GLU A 118 17.98 8.35 -0.11
N TYR A 119 18.75 7.30 -0.40
CA TYR A 119 19.59 7.21 -1.61
C TYR A 119 20.68 8.30 -1.77
N ALA A 120 21.08 8.96 -0.67
CA ALA A 120 22.16 9.94 -0.70
C ALA A 120 23.47 9.33 -1.24
N ASP A 121 24.18 10.09 -2.08
CA ASP A 121 25.48 9.69 -2.63
C ASP A 121 26.59 9.81 -1.58
N ILE A 122 27.47 8.82 -1.53
CA ILE A 122 28.54 8.69 -0.54
C ILE A 122 29.83 8.36 -1.27
N THR A 123 30.89 9.16 -1.06
CA THR A 123 32.21 8.90 -1.66
C THR A 123 33.24 8.63 -0.56
N ILE A 124 33.79 7.43 -0.57
CA ILE A 124 34.79 6.97 0.40
C ILE A 124 36.15 6.91 -0.30
N GLY A 125 37.10 7.74 0.13
CA GLY A 125 38.45 7.83 -0.43
C GLY A 125 39.54 7.31 0.50
N SER A 126 40.53 6.62 -0.07
CA SER A 126 41.79 6.26 0.59
C SER A 126 42.95 6.57 -0.34
N GLY A 127 43.70 7.66 -0.06
CA GLY A 127 44.71 8.18 -0.99
C GLY A 127 44.09 8.52 -2.36
N LYS A 128 44.56 7.86 -3.43
CA LYS A 128 44.06 8.06 -4.81
C LYS A 128 42.88 7.16 -5.20
N LYS A 129 42.40 6.30 -4.30
CA LYS A 129 41.28 5.37 -4.60
C LYS A 129 40.00 5.92 -4.00
N GLU A 130 38.99 6.12 -4.83
CA GLU A 130 37.64 6.52 -4.42
C GLU A 130 36.64 5.40 -4.69
N THR A 131 35.72 5.20 -3.75
CA THR A 131 34.60 4.26 -3.86
C THR A 131 33.30 5.03 -3.68
N LYS A 132 32.42 4.98 -4.69
CA LYS A 132 31.10 5.61 -4.63
C LYS A 132 30.03 4.61 -4.19
N ARG A 133 29.12 5.04 -3.32
CA ARG A 133 27.99 4.28 -2.77
C ARG A 133 26.76 5.16 -2.64
N LYS A 134 25.61 4.52 -2.46
CA LYS A 134 24.35 5.19 -2.11
C LYS A 134 23.83 4.66 -0.79
N ALA A 135 23.22 5.53 0.00
CA ALA A 135 22.43 5.10 1.15
C ALA A 135 21.22 4.26 0.70
N ASP A 136 20.72 3.39 1.56
CA ASP A 136 19.46 2.70 1.32
C ASP A 136 18.23 3.61 1.55
N TRP A 137 17.03 3.03 1.42
CA TRP A 137 15.75 3.71 1.67
C TRP A 137 15.59 4.17 3.13
N ALA A 138 16.38 3.66 4.07
CA ALA A 138 16.36 4.05 5.47
C ALA A 138 17.50 5.02 5.82
N GLY A 139 18.25 5.53 4.82
CA GLY A 139 19.37 6.43 5.04
C GLY A 139 20.59 5.75 5.69
N ARG A 140 20.70 4.42 5.56
CA ARG A 140 21.80 3.62 6.10
C ARG A 140 22.80 3.24 5.02
N PHE A 141 24.05 3.06 5.41
CA PHE A 141 25.09 2.54 4.55
C PHE A 141 26.14 1.77 5.34
N SER A 142 26.81 0.83 4.67
CA SER A 142 27.93 0.08 5.23
C SER A 142 28.90 -0.33 4.13
N GLU A 143 30.19 -0.15 4.36
CA GLU A 143 31.27 -0.63 3.53
C GLU A 143 32.24 -1.45 4.37
N ASN A 144 32.46 -2.69 3.96
CA ASN A 144 33.41 -3.60 4.61
C ASN A 144 34.67 -3.68 3.76
N LYS A 145 35.85 -3.64 4.40
CA LYS A 145 37.18 -3.80 3.78
C LYS A 145 37.62 -2.63 2.90
N ILE A 146 37.60 -1.42 3.47
CA ILE A 146 38.18 -0.22 2.86
C ILE A 146 39.72 -0.32 2.92
N GLY A 147 40.30 -1.05 1.98
CA GLY A 147 41.76 -1.21 1.85
C GLY A 147 42.40 -2.06 2.95
N LYS A 148 43.69 -2.38 2.75
CA LYS A 148 44.57 -3.00 3.74
C LYS A 148 45.71 -2.07 4.04
N TYR A 149 46.03 -1.85 5.32
CA TYR A 149 47.25 -1.17 5.72
C TYR A 149 48.44 -2.12 5.47
N SER A 150 49.09 -2.03 4.31
CA SER A 150 50.27 -2.85 3.97
C SER A 150 51.54 -2.16 4.44
N SER A 151 52.22 -2.76 5.41
CA SER A 151 53.21 -2.12 6.29
C SER A 151 54.59 -1.79 5.70
N GLU A 152 54.83 -1.80 4.39
CA GLU A 152 56.23 -1.69 3.89
C GLU A 152 56.53 -0.64 2.81
N LYS A 153 55.55 -0.03 2.12
CA LYS A 153 55.89 0.92 1.03
C LYS A 153 55.02 2.16 0.85
N GLU A 154 54.01 2.41 1.68
CA GLU A 154 53.11 3.56 1.49
C GLU A 154 53.06 4.43 2.74
N LYS A 155 54.09 5.27 2.92
CA LYS A 155 54.29 6.09 4.12
C LYS A 155 53.41 7.35 4.25
N ASP A 156 52.63 7.73 3.21
CA ASP A 156 51.95 9.05 3.16
C ASP A 156 50.44 9.00 2.83
N ARG A 157 49.69 7.98 3.28
CA ARG A 157 48.23 7.93 2.97
C ARG A 157 47.38 8.47 4.11
N ALA A 158 46.89 9.71 3.94
CA ALA A 158 45.65 10.17 4.55
C ALA A 158 44.45 9.43 3.93
N LEU A 159 43.52 8.96 4.76
CA LEU A 159 42.20 8.53 4.32
C LEU A 159 41.28 9.75 4.28
N THR A 160 40.59 9.97 3.17
CA THR A 160 39.69 11.12 3.01
C THR A 160 38.29 10.63 2.67
N PHE A 161 37.35 10.90 3.56
CA PHE A 161 35.93 10.60 3.44
C PHE A 161 35.18 11.86 3.02
N THR A 162 34.47 11.78 1.88
CA THR A 162 33.65 12.87 1.37
C THR A 162 32.21 12.38 1.22
N ILE A 163 31.34 12.79 2.14
CA ILE A 163 29.91 12.46 2.04
C ILE A 163 29.23 13.58 1.29
N ASP A 164 28.84 13.31 0.04
CA ASP A 164 28.22 14.31 -0.81
C ASP A 164 26.76 14.51 -0.39
N SER A 165 26.57 15.33 0.64
CA SER A 165 25.29 15.38 1.33
C SER A 165 24.37 16.42 0.69
N ALA A 166 23.40 15.96 -0.10
CA ALA A 166 22.14 16.69 -0.33
C ALA A 166 21.25 16.74 0.94
N ILE A 167 21.82 16.53 2.13
CA ILE A 167 21.12 16.15 3.37
C ILE A 167 20.53 17.36 4.10
N PHE A 168 20.79 18.58 3.61
CA PHE A 168 20.21 19.80 4.18
C PHE A 168 19.19 20.51 3.28
N LYS A 169 18.76 19.90 2.17
CA LYS A 169 17.69 20.47 1.34
C LYS A 169 16.32 19.91 1.75
N ASN A 170 15.53 20.76 2.42
CA ASN A 170 14.09 20.57 2.56
C ASN A 170 13.45 20.65 1.16
N LYS A 171 12.49 19.76 0.86
CA LYS A 171 12.03 19.39 -0.51
C LYS A 171 11.23 20.46 -1.28
N LYS A 172 11.55 21.75 -1.15
CA LYS A 172 10.93 22.84 -1.94
C LYS A 172 11.92 23.98 -2.18
N THR A 173 12.75 23.88 -3.21
CA THR A 173 13.32 25.06 -3.88
C THR A 173 14.02 24.65 -5.17
N ASP A 174 13.35 24.88 -6.30
CA ASP A 174 13.87 24.71 -7.67
C ASP A 174 14.81 25.86 -8.03
N ARG A 175 15.98 25.93 -7.39
CA ARG A 175 17.08 26.79 -7.85
C ARG A 175 18.36 25.98 -7.99
N GLU A 176 18.76 25.79 -9.24
CA GLU A 176 20.10 25.42 -9.66
C GLU A 176 21.03 26.59 -9.35
N ASP A 177 21.65 26.58 -8.16
CA ASP A 177 22.90 27.31 -7.92
C ASP A 177 23.65 26.58 -6.79
N GLU A 178 24.89 26.20 -7.11
CA GLU A 178 25.97 25.67 -6.26
C GLU A 178 25.60 24.59 -5.22
N ASN A 179 25.97 23.33 -5.51
CA ASN A 179 25.94 22.23 -4.52
C ASN A 179 27.10 22.38 -3.52
N PRO A 180 26.86 22.67 -2.22
CA PRO A 180 27.91 22.53 -1.22
C PRO A 180 28.16 21.03 -0.96
N THR A 181 29.21 20.48 -1.56
CA THR A 181 29.67 19.13 -1.27
C THR A 181 30.18 19.06 0.18
N LEU A 182 29.57 18.25 1.03
CA LEU A 182 30.03 18.06 2.41
C LEU A 182 31.28 17.14 2.42
N LYS A 183 32.33 17.49 3.18
CA LYS A 183 33.58 16.71 3.26
C LYS A 183 33.75 16.13 4.67
N VAL A 184 33.01 15.09 4.97
CA VAL A 184 32.74 14.68 6.36
C VAL A 184 33.96 14.20 7.19
N ALA A 185 35.06 13.71 6.64
CA ALA A 185 36.26 13.45 7.46
C ALA A 185 37.54 13.22 6.67
N THR A 186 38.69 13.68 7.15
CA THR A 186 40.03 13.22 6.73
C THR A 186 40.69 12.55 7.94
N ILE A 187 41.02 11.27 7.84
CA ILE A 187 41.72 10.52 8.89
C ILE A 187 43.19 10.37 8.48
N ILE A 188 44.10 10.95 9.26
CA ILE A 188 45.55 10.86 9.05
C ILE A 188 46.13 9.90 10.09
N ILE A 189 46.79 8.83 9.64
CA ILE A 189 47.44 7.83 10.50
C ILE A 189 48.96 7.92 10.29
N PRO A 190 49.75 8.38 11.27
CA PRO A 190 51.21 8.45 11.14
C PRO A 190 51.88 7.06 11.15
N PRO A 191 53.07 6.91 10.53
CA PRO A 191 53.75 5.61 10.41
C PRO A 191 54.47 5.17 11.70
N TRP A 192 54.37 3.87 12.02
CA TRP A 192 55.07 3.21 13.13
C TRP A 192 56.58 3.04 12.84
N GLN A 193 57.47 3.54 13.72
CA GLN A 193 58.93 3.32 13.66
C GLN A 193 59.41 2.41 14.81
N PRO A 194 60.19 1.33 14.53
CA PRO A 194 60.95 0.61 15.56
C PRO A 194 62.37 1.17 15.80
N PRO A 195 62.98 1.01 16.99
CA PRO A 195 64.26 1.64 17.37
C PRO A 195 65.51 0.73 17.16
N TRP A 196 66.48 1.21 16.34
CA TRP A 196 67.98 1.07 16.31
C TRP A 196 68.70 -0.29 16.58
N PRO A 197 70.04 -0.48 16.35
CA PRO A 197 71.07 0.30 15.59
C PRO A 197 72.04 -0.50 14.63
N ILE A 198 72.72 0.25 13.74
CA ILE A 198 74.15 0.22 13.27
C ILE A 198 74.82 -1.08 12.75
N PHE A 199 75.40 -1.03 11.54
CA PHE A 199 76.83 -1.28 11.11
C PHE A 199 76.87 -0.99 9.58
N GLY A 200 77.87 -0.39 8.93
CA GLY A 200 79.31 -0.21 9.18
C GLY A 200 80.08 -0.76 7.95
N ASP A 201 81.01 0.04 7.43
CA ASP A 201 82.08 -0.25 6.43
C ASP A 201 81.71 -0.27 4.94
N GLU A 202 82.32 0.49 4.00
CA GLU A 202 83.66 1.05 3.72
C GLU A 202 84.15 0.48 2.36
N ASN A 203 84.70 1.37 1.52
CA ASN A 203 85.13 1.21 0.11
C ASN A 203 86.49 0.46 -0.06
N PRO A 204 87.23 0.45 -1.21
CA PRO A 204 86.99 0.16 -2.65
C PRO A 204 88.02 -0.91 -3.21
N PRO A 205 88.75 -0.75 -4.36
CA PRO A 205 88.41 -1.14 -5.75
C PRO A 205 89.40 -2.10 -6.49
N GLY A 206 88.96 -2.62 -7.65
CA GLY A 206 89.81 -3.03 -8.80
C GLY A 206 90.22 -4.51 -8.86
N VAL A 207 90.40 -5.20 -10.00
CA VAL A 207 90.32 -4.92 -11.45
C VAL A 207 90.13 -6.27 -12.18
N GLY A 208 89.36 -6.30 -13.27
CA GLY A 208 89.57 -7.21 -14.41
C GLY A 208 88.69 -8.46 -14.50
N ASP A 209 87.79 -8.54 -15.48
CA ASP A 209 88.05 -9.35 -16.68
C ASP A 209 86.91 -9.17 -17.71
N VAL A 210 87.26 -9.22 -18.99
CA VAL A 210 86.46 -8.82 -20.16
C VAL A 210 85.16 -9.64 -20.31
N GLN A 211 85.06 -10.79 -19.65
CA GLN A 211 83.87 -11.64 -19.60
C GLN A 211 82.66 -10.96 -18.91
N SER A 212 82.89 -10.06 -17.95
CA SER A 212 81.83 -9.31 -17.26
C SER A 212 81.17 -8.26 -18.16
N ARG A 213 81.89 -7.68 -19.13
CA ARG A 213 81.36 -6.60 -19.98
C ARG A 213 80.46 -7.11 -21.11
N TYR A 214 80.74 -8.28 -21.66
CA TYR A 214 79.87 -8.92 -22.67
C TYR A 214 78.72 -9.72 -22.05
N SER A 215 78.94 -10.43 -20.94
CA SER A 215 77.84 -11.10 -20.23
C SER A 215 76.86 -10.09 -19.64
N SER A 216 77.33 -8.98 -19.04
CA SER A 216 76.41 -7.95 -18.54
C SER A 216 75.62 -7.25 -19.66
N SER A 217 76.19 -7.07 -20.85
CA SER A 217 75.46 -6.49 -21.98
C SER A 217 74.50 -7.49 -22.63
N MET A 218 74.86 -8.77 -22.77
CA MET A 218 73.91 -9.80 -23.22
C MET A 218 72.81 -10.08 -22.18
N ILE A 219 73.15 -10.15 -20.88
CA ILE A 219 72.16 -10.25 -19.79
C ILE A 219 71.27 -9.01 -19.79
N ARG A 220 71.80 -7.79 -20.01
CA ARG A 220 70.97 -6.59 -20.17
C ARG A 220 70.10 -6.63 -21.42
N ALA A 221 70.59 -7.16 -22.54
CA ALA A 221 69.81 -7.31 -23.77
C ALA A 221 68.71 -8.36 -23.62
N THR A 222 68.99 -9.50 -22.99
CA THR A 222 68.00 -10.53 -22.64
C THR A 222 67.01 -10.00 -21.62
N LEU A 223 67.44 -9.23 -20.62
CA LEU A 223 66.55 -8.56 -19.65
C LEU A 223 65.64 -7.55 -20.34
N GLN A 224 66.14 -6.77 -21.30
CA GLN A 224 65.35 -5.83 -22.09
C GLN A 224 64.36 -6.57 -23.00
N LEU A 225 64.78 -7.63 -23.70
CA LEU A 225 63.90 -8.48 -24.51
C LEU A 225 62.83 -9.18 -23.67
N SER A 226 63.19 -9.73 -22.50
CA SER A 226 62.23 -10.32 -21.57
C SER A 226 61.32 -9.29 -20.93
N ALA A 227 61.80 -8.06 -20.69
CA ALA A 227 60.98 -6.96 -20.19
C ALA A 227 59.98 -6.51 -21.25
N VAL A 228 60.37 -6.41 -22.52
CA VAL A 228 59.47 -6.09 -23.64
C VAL A 228 58.44 -7.20 -23.85
N MET A 229 58.84 -8.47 -23.81
CA MET A 229 57.93 -9.61 -23.89
C MET A 229 56.95 -9.65 -22.71
N ALA A 230 57.44 -9.41 -21.49
CA ALA A 230 56.59 -9.31 -20.29
C ALA A 230 55.63 -8.11 -20.39
N GLN A 231 56.07 -6.99 -20.95
CA GLN A 231 55.24 -5.80 -21.18
C GLN A 231 54.14 -6.09 -22.23
N GLN A 232 54.45 -6.82 -23.30
CA GLN A 232 53.46 -7.27 -24.28
C GLN A 232 52.44 -8.25 -23.69
N VAL A 233 52.88 -9.23 -22.89
CA VAL A 233 51.98 -10.14 -22.17
C VAL A 233 51.10 -9.39 -21.17
N THR A 234 51.65 -8.37 -20.50
CA THR A 234 50.87 -7.51 -19.60
C THR A 234 49.80 -6.74 -20.38
N ILE A 235 50.12 -6.20 -21.56
CA ILE A 235 49.16 -5.50 -22.44
C ILE A 235 48.08 -6.47 -22.96
N ILE A 236 48.44 -7.70 -23.32
CA ILE A 236 47.46 -8.71 -23.73
C ILE A 236 46.57 -9.10 -22.55
N GLY A 237 47.15 -9.25 -21.35
CA GLY A 237 46.42 -9.55 -20.12
C GLY A 237 45.43 -8.44 -19.76
N THR A 238 45.82 -7.16 -19.85
CA THR A 238 44.90 -6.04 -19.60
C THR A 238 43.79 -5.95 -20.64
N LEU A 239 44.04 -6.32 -21.90
CA LEU A 239 43.00 -6.38 -22.93
C LEU A 239 42.01 -7.53 -22.70
N ILE A 240 42.47 -8.70 -22.24
CA ILE A 240 41.60 -9.83 -21.91
C ILE A 240 40.74 -9.50 -20.67
N ASP A 241 41.32 -8.88 -19.65
CA ASP A 241 40.59 -8.44 -18.46
C ASP A 241 39.56 -7.35 -18.79
N ALA A 242 39.94 -6.34 -19.59
CA ALA A 242 39.03 -5.32 -20.09
C ALA A 242 37.88 -5.92 -20.93
N LYS A 243 38.18 -6.90 -21.78
CA LYS A 243 37.14 -7.63 -22.54
C LYS A 243 36.17 -8.35 -21.60
N MET A 244 36.69 -9.10 -20.63
CA MET A 244 35.85 -9.83 -19.68
C MET A 244 35.00 -8.87 -18.84
N GLN A 245 35.56 -7.73 -18.42
CA GLN A 245 34.83 -6.68 -17.71
C GLN A 245 33.70 -6.10 -18.57
N LEU A 246 33.95 -5.79 -19.85
CA LEU A 246 32.93 -5.30 -20.78
C LEU A 246 31.83 -6.35 -21.05
N GLU A 247 32.20 -7.63 -21.18
CA GLU A 247 31.23 -8.72 -21.35
C GLU A 247 30.35 -8.87 -20.11
N VAL A 248 30.92 -8.79 -18.90
CA VAL A 248 30.17 -8.82 -17.64
C VAL A 248 29.27 -7.60 -17.51
N GLN A 249 29.75 -6.41 -17.84
CA GLN A 249 28.93 -5.18 -17.83
C GLN A 249 27.75 -5.30 -18.80
N ARG A 250 28.00 -5.76 -20.03
CA ARG A 250 26.94 -6.00 -21.02
C ARG A 250 25.93 -7.04 -20.50
N LYS A 251 26.40 -8.11 -19.87
CA LYS A 251 25.51 -9.14 -19.33
C LYS A 251 24.67 -8.63 -18.16
N MET A 252 25.25 -7.80 -17.29
CA MET A 252 24.51 -7.13 -16.22
C MET A 252 23.46 -6.17 -16.78
N GLN A 253 23.79 -5.37 -17.79
CA GLN A 253 22.82 -4.50 -18.47
C GLN A 253 21.69 -5.31 -19.12
N GLU A 254 22.01 -6.43 -19.76
CA GLU A 254 21.02 -7.33 -20.36
C GLU A 254 20.09 -7.93 -19.29
N LEU A 255 20.64 -8.42 -18.18
CA LEU A 255 19.87 -8.96 -17.07
C LEU A 255 19.02 -7.88 -16.39
N GLN A 256 19.56 -6.69 -16.20
CA GLN A 256 18.82 -5.55 -15.64
C GLN A 256 17.67 -5.14 -16.57
N ALA A 257 17.89 -5.08 -17.88
CA ALA A 257 16.84 -4.77 -18.85
C ALA A 257 15.76 -5.85 -18.88
N ARG A 258 16.13 -7.14 -18.83
CA ARG A 258 15.18 -8.26 -18.72
C ARG A 258 14.39 -8.18 -17.41
N ALA A 259 15.06 -7.96 -16.28
CA ALA A 259 14.40 -7.80 -14.99
C ALA A 259 13.44 -6.61 -14.98
N HIS A 260 13.85 -5.44 -15.49
CA HIS A 260 12.93 -4.30 -15.64
C HIS A 260 11.76 -4.62 -16.56
N LYS A 261 12.01 -5.35 -17.65
CA LYS A 261 10.94 -5.80 -18.55
C LYS A 261 9.95 -6.70 -17.80
N ASP A 262 10.41 -7.68 -17.04
CA ASP A 262 9.55 -8.70 -16.41
C ASP A 262 8.85 -8.20 -15.12
N TYR A 263 9.50 -7.34 -14.34
CA TYR A 263 8.96 -6.86 -13.07
C TYR A 263 8.14 -5.58 -13.19
N HIS A 264 8.29 -4.78 -14.25
CA HIS A 264 7.51 -3.57 -14.41
C HIS A 264 6.07 -3.89 -14.87
N PRO A 265 5.05 -3.64 -14.03
CA PRO A 265 3.64 -3.84 -14.43
C PRO A 265 3.26 -2.93 -15.60
N SER A 266 2.37 -3.41 -16.46
CA SER A 266 1.68 -2.54 -17.44
C SER A 266 0.67 -1.63 -16.74
N GLU A 267 0.27 -0.55 -17.39
CA GLU A 267 -0.80 0.32 -16.89
C GLU A 267 -2.11 -0.45 -16.67
N GLU A 268 -2.44 -1.37 -17.57
CA GLU A 268 -3.65 -2.19 -17.47
C GLU A 268 -3.69 -3.05 -16.22
N ILE A 269 -2.58 -3.68 -15.81
CA ILE A 269 -2.62 -4.49 -14.58
C ILE A 269 -2.87 -3.63 -13.34
N CYS A 270 -2.41 -2.38 -13.36
CA CYS A 270 -2.73 -1.40 -12.32
C CYS A 270 -4.23 -1.03 -12.38
N LYS A 271 -4.82 -0.86 -13.57
CA LYS A 271 -6.26 -0.64 -13.74
C LYS A 271 -7.08 -1.79 -13.15
N TYR A 272 -6.76 -3.04 -13.50
CA TYR A 272 -7.41 -4.22 -12.92
C TYR A 272 -7.29 -4.26 -11.40
N GLY A 273 -6.10 -3.98 -10.85
CA GLY A 273 -5.88 -3.91 -9.41
C GLY A 273 -6.77 -2.86 -8.72
N THR A 274 -6.91 -1.68 -9.31
CA THR A 274 -7.77 -0.61 -8.80
C THR A 274 -9.25 -0.98 -8.90
N PHE A 275 -9.69 -1.62 -10.00
CA PHE A 275 -11.07 -2.09 -10.14
C PHE A 275 -11.44 -3.12 -9.07
N ILE A 276 -10.59 -4.13 -8.84
CA ILE A 276 -10.84 -5.18 -7.85
C ILE A 276 -10.97 -4.60 -6.44
N ARG A 277 -10.15 -3.61 -6.07
CA ARG A 277 -10.27 -2.91 -4.78
C ARG A 277 -11.62 -2.21 -4.62
N SER A 278 -12.11 -1.56 -5.67
CA SER A 278 -13.43 -0.90 -5.67
C SER A 278 -14.59 -1.89 -5.55
N VAL A 279 -14.47 -3.05 -6.20
CA VAL A 279 -15.49 -4.10 -6.10
C VAL A 279 -15.57 -4.63 -4.67
N ALA A 280 -14.43 -4.91 -4.03
CA ALA A 280 -14.38 -5.44 -2.67
C ALA A 280 -14.98 -4.47 -1.63
N THR A 281 -14.73 -3.16 -1.75
CA THR A 281 -15.34 -2.16 -0.85
C THR A 281 -16.84 -2.03 -1.08
N THR A 282 -17.28 -2.16 -2.34
CA THR A 282 -18.70 -2.11 -2.70
C THR A 282 -19.44 -3.38 -2.26
N GLU A 283 -18.80 -4.56 -2.30
CA GLU A 283 -19.33 -5.82 -1.78
C GLU A 283 -19.54 -5.75 -0.25
N SER A 284 -18.57 -5.21 0.49
CA SER A 284 -18.73 -5.01 1.94
C SER A 284 -19.93 -4.12 2.28
N LYS A 285 -20.13 -3.02 1.53
CA LYS A 285 -21.31 -2.17 1.70
C LYS A 285 -22.61 -2.92 1.34
N MET A 286 -22.61 -3.67 0.25
CA MET A 286 -23.75 -4.50 -0.18
C MET A 286 -24.22 -5.41 0.96
N GLU A 287 -23.31 -6.10 1.65
CA GLU A 287 -23.66 -7.01 2.75
C GLU A 287 -24.34 -6.26 3.92
N VAL A 288 -23.85 -5.06 4.26
CA VAL A 288 -24.44 -4.22 5.31
C VAL A 288 -25.84 -3.73 4.89
N THR A 289 -25.98 -3.24 3.67
CA THR A 289 -27.28 -2.78 3.13
C THR A 289 -28.30 -3.91 3.07
N LYS A 290 -27.86 -5.12 2.68
CA LYS A 290 -28.70 -6.34 2.70
C LYS A 290 -29.24 -6.61 4.11
N PHE A 291 -28.36 -6.61 5.12
CA PHE A 291 -28.76 -6.87 6.50
C PHE A 291 -29.71 -5.79 7.05
N ALA A 292 -29.43 -4.52 6.74
CA ALA A 292 -30.27 -3.40 7.17
C ALA A 292 -31.67 -3.46 6.54
N LEU A 293 -31.77 -3.73 5.23
CA LEU A 293 -33.04 -3.85 4.54
C LEU A 293 -33.85 -5.06 5.01
N ASP A 294 -33.18 -6.19 5.24
CA ASP A 294 -33.82 -7.38 5.81
C ASP A 294 -34.44 -7.08 7.16
N ARG A 295 -33.70 -6.39 8.05
CA ARG A 295 -34.25 -5.96 9.33
C ARG A 295 -35.43 -5.01 9.18
N ILE A 296 -35.35 -3.99 8.32
CA ILE A 296 -36.44 -3.02 8.10
C ILE A 296 -37.73 -3.74 7.70
N LEU A 297 -37.62 -4.67 6.76
CA LEU A 297 -38.78 -5.38 6.24
C LEU A 297 -39.25 -6.48 7.20
N MET A 298 -38.37 -7.17 7.94
CA MET A 298 -38.75 -8.08 9.04
C MET A 298 -39.46 -7.37 10.20
N ASP A 299 -38.94 -6.22 10.62
CA ASP A 299 -39.56 -5.39 11.67
C ASP A 299 -40.95 -4.92 11.22
N GLN A 300 -41.14 -4.74 9.90
CA GLN A 300 -42.45 -4.48 9.32
C GLN A 300 -43.35 -5.72 9.37
N TYR A 301 -42.84 -6.92 9.09
CA TYR A 301 -43.59 -8.18 9.14
C TYR A 301 -44.08 -8.53 10.53
N LEU A 302 -43.24 -8.29 11.54
CA LEU A 302 -43.53 -8.69 12.92
C LEU A 302 -44.32 -7.63 13.69
N GLY A 303 -44.65 -6.49 13.07
CA GLY A 303 -45.39 -5.42 13.74
C GLY A 303 -44.64 -4.86 14.94
N VAL A 304 -43.31 -4.70 14.83
CA VAL A 304 -42.48 -4.27 15.96
C VAL A 304 -42.86 -2.85 16.39
N ARG A 305 -42.85 -2.60 17.71
CA ARG A 305 -43.23 -1.31 18.31
C ARG A 305 -42.44 -0.14 17.68
N ASN A 306 -43.13 0.97 17.38
CA ASN A 306 -42.64 2.16 16.65
C ASN A 306 -42.49 1.98 15.12
N ASN A 307 -43.11 0.95 14.54
CA ASN A 307 -43.29 0.81 13.09
C ASN A 307 -44.73 1.22 12.68
N HIS A 308 -44.98 1.63 11.44
CA HIS A 308 -46.34 1.92 10.93
C HIS A 308 -47.24 0.68 10.89
N THR A 309 -46.67 -0.53 11.03
CA THR A 309 -47.39 -1.79 11.24
C THR A 309 -47.66 -2.11 12.72
N ALA A 310 -47.12 -1.34 13.67
CA ALA A 310 -47.19 -1.66 15.10
C ALA A 310 -48.60 -1.57 15.70
N GLU A 311 -49.47 -0.77 15.10
CA GLU A 311 -50.88 -0.67 15.51
C GLU A 311 -51.72 -1.85 14.99
N GLY A 312 -51.18 -2.65 14.05
CA GLY A 312 -51.82 -3.86 13.53
C GLY A 312 -53.22 -3.64 12.94
N ASN A 313 -53.55 -2.40 12.59
CA ASN A 313 -54.81 -2.07 11.94
C ASN A 313 -54.58 -2.12 10.42
N ALA A 314 -55.07 -3.18 9.78
CA ALA A 314 -54.96 -3.36 8.33
C ALA A 314 -55.51 -2.16 7.54
N VAL A 315 -56.53 -1.46 8.06
CA VAL A 315 -57.12 -0.27 7.42
C VAL A 315 -56.18 0.93 7.51
N VAL A 316 -55.55 1.17 8.66
CA VAL A 316 -54.57 2.27 8.82
C VAL A 316 -53.36 2.03 7.92
N GLY A 317 -52.88 0.79 7.87
CA GLY A 317 -51.81 0.37 6.97
C GLY A 317 -52.10 0.62 5.49
N GLN A 318 -53.27 0.17 5.04
CA GLN A 318 -53.74 0.39 3.66
C GLN A 318 -53.92 1.87 3.35
N ASN A 319 -54.42 2.67 4.28
CA ASN A 319 -54.56 4.11 4.09
C ASN A 319 -53.19 4.80 3.93
N ILE A 320 -52.17 4.37 4.67
CA ILE A 320 -50.80 4.89 4.51
C ILE A 320 -50.20 4.49 3.16
N MET A 321 -50.43 3.26 2.70
CA MET A 321 -49.99 2.81 1.38
C MET A 321 -50.69 3.60 0.26
N ASN A 322 -52.00 3.78 0.36
CA ASN A 322 -52.78 4.58 -0.59
C ASN A 322 -52.35 6.04 -0.60
N ASP A 323 -52.06 6.64 0.57
CA ASP A 323 -51.55 8.00 0.67
C ASP A 323 -50.18 8.15 -0.03
N ARG A 324 -49.27 7.18 0.13
CA ARG A 324 -47.99 7.17 -0.62
C ARG A 324 -48.21 6.98 -2.11
N PHE A 325 -49.10 6.08 -2.51
CA PHE A 325 -49.45 5.87 -3.90
C PHE A 325 -49.95 7.17 -4.53
N GLU A 326 -50.97 7.81 -3.92
CA GLU A 326 -51.57 9.05 -4.38
C GLU A 326 -50.54 10.18 -4.50
N LYS A 327 -49.64 10.31 -3.52
CA LYS A 327 -48.64 11.39 -3.45
C LYS A 327 -47.40 11.18 -4.34
N THR A 328 -46.98 9.94 -4.56
CA THR A 328 -45.63 9.64 -5.10
C THR A 328 -45.65 8.80 -6.38
N TYR A 329 -46.64 7.92 -6.54
CA TYR A 329 -46.62 6.91 -7.61
C TYR A 329 -47.77 7.03 -8.62
N CYS A 330 -48.81 7.79 -8.28
CA CYS A 330 -50.05 7.92 -9.04
C CYS A 330 -49.85 8.58 -10.41
N ASP A 331 -50.17 7.85 -11.49
CA ASP A 331 -50.29 8.38 -12.85
C ASP A 331 -51.77 8.50 -13.25
N ARG A 332 -52.22 9.71 -13.57
CA ARG A 332 -53.60 9.97 -14.01
C ARG A 332 -53.96 9.29 -15.31
N ASN A 333 -53.01 9.11 -16.23
CA ASN A 333 -53.29 8.55 -17.55
C ASN A 333 -53.43 7.03 -17.53
N ASN A 334 -53.03 6.40 -16.43
CA ASN A 334 -53.15 4.96 -16.27
C ASN A 334 -54.60 4.51 -16.19
N ASN A 335 -54.83 3.27 -16.63
CA ASN A 335 -56.16 2.65 -16.69
C ASN A 335 -57.19 3.49 -17.50
N ASN A 336 -56.78 4.04 -18.65
CA ASN A 336 -57.62 4.87 -19.51
C ASN A 336 -58.24 6.07 -18.78
N ALA A 337 -57.41 6.81 -18.05
CA ALA A 337 -57.82 7.89 -17.14
C ALA A 337 -58.71 7.47 -15.95
N GLY A 338 -58.82 6.16 -15.68
CA GLY A 338 -59.61 5.63 -14.57
C GLY A 338 -59.04 5.95 -13.18
N LEU A 339 -57.77 6.36 -13.10
CA LEU A 339 -57.12 6.77 -11.85
C LEU A 339 -57.26 8.26 -11.53
N ASP A 340 -57.95 9.04 -12.37
CA ASP A 340 -58.14 10.49 -12.16
C ASP A 340 -58.83 10.82 -10.83
N TYR A 341 -59.75 9.94 -10.37
CA TYR A 341 -60.44 10.10 -9.08
C TYR A 341 -59.52 9.88 -7.87
N MET A 342 -58.52 9.00 -7.99
CA MET A 342 -57.55 8.73 -6.92
C MET A 342 -56.37 9.72 -6.96
N CYS A 343 -55.88 10.06 -8.15
CA CYS A 343 -54.78 11.00 -8.34
C CYS A 343 -55.27 12.47 -8.32
N GLN A 344 -55.85 12.95 -7.23
CA GLN A 344 -56.49 14.28 -7.16
C GLN A 344 -55.59 15.47 -7.54
N THR A 345 -56.21 16.58 -7.93
CA THR A 345 -55.59 17.83 -8.42
C THR A 345 -54.86 18.58 -7.30
N GLY A 346 -53.60 18.23 -7.10
CA GLY A 346 -52.71 18.84 -6.09
C GLY A 346 -51.79 17.83 -5.38
N THR A 347 -52.09 16.53 -5.54
CA THR A 347 -51.33 15.40 -4.95
C THR A 347 -50.54 14.60 -5.97
N THR A 348 -50.63 14.89 -7.27
CA THR A 348 -49.83 14.21 -8.29
C THR A 348 -48.35 14.26 -7.94
N ALA A 349 -47.67 13.10 -8.04
CA ALA A 349 -46.25 12.99 -7.79
C ALA A 349 -45.50 14.14 -8.45
N ALA A 350 -44.75 14.89 -7.64
CA ALA A 350 -43.92 15.99 -8.11
C ALA A 350 -42.97 15.53 -9.23
N ASP A 351 -42.59 14.25 -9.21
CA ASP A 351 -41.68 13.61 -10.15
C ASP A 351 -42.35 12.53 -11.00
N LYS A 352 -42.60 12.85 -12.27
CA LYS A 352 -43.08 11.87 -13.29
C LYS A 352 -42.16 10.65 -13.44
N ALA A 353 -40.88 10.80 -13.08
CA ALA A 353 -39.92 9.70 -13.10
C ALA A 353 -40.30 8.56 -12.13
N ARG A 354 -41.05 8.86 -11.06
CA ARG A 354 -41.43 7.88 -10.04
C ARG A 354 -42.76 7.18 -10.30
N TYR A 355 -43.52 7.55 -11.33
CA TYR A 355 -44.79 6.89 -11.65
C TYR A 355 -44.65 5.37 -11.78
N ASN A 356 -45.55 4.67 -11.10
CA ASN A 356 -45.67 3.20 -11.03
C ASN A 356 -44.44 2.46 -10.53
N LYS A 357 -43.43 3.12 -9.95
CA LYS A 357 -42.23 2.43 -9.44
C LYS A 357 -42.51 1.50 -8.25
N ASP A 358 -43.62 1.71 -7.56
CA ASP A 358 -44.12 0.87 -6.48
C ASP A 358 -44.70 -0.47 -6.97
N ILE A 359 -45.01 -0.61 -8.26
CA ILE A 359 -45.55 -1.84 -8.87
C ILE A 359 -44.69 -2.38 -10.02
N ASP A 360 -43.98 -1.51 -10.73
CA ASP A 360 -43.14 -1.85 -11.88
C ASP A 360 -41.75 -2.26 -11.41
N PHE A 361 -41.59 -3.58 -11.23
CA PHE A 361 -40.30 -4.20 -10.89
C PHE A 361 -39.20 -3.85 -11.90
N SER A 362 -39.53 -3.77 -13.19
CA SER A 362 -38.54 -3.56 -14.24
C SER A 362 -37.95 -2.16 -14.16
N LYS A 363 -38.81 -1.16 -13.95
CA LYS A 363 -38.39 0.24 -13.80
C LYS A 363 -37.63 0.50 -12.50
N THR A 364 -38.00 -0.15 -11.41
CA THR A 364 -37.41 0.10 -10.09
C THR A 364 -36.16 -0.72 -9.82
N LEU A 365 -36.08 -1.96 -10.31
CA LEU A 365 -34.97 -2.86 -9.98
C LEU A 365 -34.24 -3.42 -11.20
N GLU A 366 -34.95 -3.86 -12.24
CA GLU A 366 -34.34 -4.60 -13.36
C GLU A 366 -33.39 -3.73 -14.19
N PHE A 367 -33.91 -2.63 -14.74
CA PHE A 367 -33.18 -1.72 -15.64
C PHE A 367 -32.09 -0.89 -14.96
N PRO A 368 -32.30 -0.24 -13.81
CA PRO A 368 -31.25 0.57 -13.20
C PRO A 368 -30.11 -0.33 -12.71
N LEU A 369 -28.89 -0.08 -13.17
CA LEU A 369 -27.70 -0.81 -12.71
C LEU A 369 -27.29 -0.40 -11.30
N THR A 370 -27.61 0.83 -10.91
CA THR A 370 -27.26 1.42 -9.62
C THR A 370 -28.47 2.11 -9.03
N LEU A 371 -28.72 1.85 -7.75
CA LEU A 371 -29.75 2.47 -6.92
C LEU A 371 -29.08 3.22 -5.78
N ASN A 372 -29.54 4.44 -5.48
CA ASN A 372 -29.01 5.23 -4.38
C ASN A 372 -29.61 4.78 -3.04
N VAL A 373 -29.22 3.59 -2.58
CA VAL A 373 -29.74 2.95 -1.37
C VAL A 373 -28.63 2.83 -0.32
N ASP A 374 -28.85 3.40 0.86
CA ASP A 374 -27.96 3.36 2.03
C ASP A 374 -28.75 3.51 3.35
N PHE A 375 -29.30 2.40 3.84
CA PHE A 375 -30.05 2.38 5.10
C PHE A 375 -29.21 2.62 6.37
N THR A 376 -27.93 3.01 6.24
CA THR A 376 -27.04 3.26 7.38
C THR A 376 -26.80 4.75 7.67
N ASP A 377 -27.09 5.64 6.72
CA ASP A 377 -26.70 7.05 6.78
C ASP A 377 -27.76 7.99 7.37
N GLY A 378 -28.91 7.44 7.79
CA GLY A 378 -30.03 8.19 8.37
C GLY A 378 -30.74 9.14 7.40
N THR A 379 -30.37 9.11 6.11
CA THR A 379 -30.87 10.02 5.08
C THR A 379 -31.76 9.25 4.11
N ALA A 380 -33.07 9.40 4.23
CA ALA A 380 -34.00 8.71 3.32
C ALA A 380 -33.88 9.23 1.88
N THR A 381 -33.54 8.34 0.95
CA THR A 381 -33.48 8.67 -0.49
C THR A 381 -34.77 8.28 -1.23
N PRO A 382 -35.06 8.90 -2.39
CA PRO A 382 -36.21 8.48 -3.21
C PRO A 382 -36.14 7.01 -3.64
N ASP A 383 -34.95 6.50 -3.94
CA ASP A 383 -34.77 5.10 -4.36
C ASP A 383 -35.04 4.12 -3.20
N GLU A 384 -34.72 4.51 -1.96
CA GLU A 384 -35.06 3.72 -0.78
C GLU A 384 -36.56 3.61 -0.57
N GLU A 385 -37.27 4.73 -0.71
CA GLU A 385 -38.73 4.75 -0.62
C GLU A 385 -39.37 3.93 -1.75
N ASP A 386 -38.84 4.01 -2.98
CA ASP A 386 -39.29 3.22 -4.14
C ASP A 386 -39.11 1.71 -3.91
N VAL A 387 -37.93 1.29 -3.43
CA VAL A 387 -37.63 -0.12 -3.17
C VAL A 387 -38.47 -0.67 -2.02
N ILE A 388 -38.64 0.08 -0.94
CA ILE A 388 -39.46 -0.35 0.20
C ILE A 388 -40.93 -0.44 -0.23
N SER A 389 -41.44 0.53 -0.98
CA SER A 389 -42.84 0.52 -1.45
C SER A 389 -43.10 -0.64 -2.42
N LEU A 390 -42.15 -0.92 -3.32
CA LEU A 390 -42.21 -2.11 -4.19
C LEU A 390 -42.22 -3.42 -3.38
N ALA A 391 -41.34 -3.54 -2.38
CA ALA A 391 -41.31 -4.71 -1.52
C ALA A 391 -42.63 -4.89 -0.76
N GLN A 392 -43.24 -3.80 -0.31
CA GLN A 392 -44.54 -3.81 0.36
C GLN A 392 -45.65 -4.29 -0.58
N ASN A 393 -45.73 -3.79 -1.80
CA ASN A 393 -46.76 -4.23 -2.75
C ASN A 393 -46.59 -5.67 -3.23
N LEU A 394 -45.34 -6.13 -3.42
CA LEU A 394 -45.06 -7.49 -3.90
C LEU A 394 -45.32 -8.57 -2.85
N TYR A 395 -45.00 -8.28 -1.59
CA TYR A 395 -45.02 -9.29 -0.54
C TYR A 395 -46.13 -9.06 0.52
N PHE A 396 -46.66 -7.83 0.63
CA PHE A 396 -47.55 -7.42 1.74
C PHE A 396 -48.66 -6.46 1.29
N SER A 397 -49.58 -6.95 0.47
CA SER A 397 -50.81 -6.20 0.16
C SER A 397 -51.70 -5.99 1.39
N GLN A 398 -51.51 -6.77 2.46
CA GLN A 398 -52.26 -6.68 3.71
C GLN A 398 -51.31 -6.85 4.90
N MET A 399 -51.46 -6.00 5.91
CA MET A 399 -50.73 -6.12 7.17
C MET A 399 -51.35 -7.22 8.04
N PHE A 400 -50.54 -7.88 8.88
CA PHE A 400 -51.09 -8.77 9.90
C PHE A 400 -51.90 -7.96 10.91
N GLU A 401 -53.11 -8.43 11.21
CA GLU A 401 -53.95 -7.81 12.22
C GLU A 401 -53.39 -8.07 13.63
N ASP A 402 -53.21 -7.03 14.44
CA ASP A 402 -52.91 -7.19 15.87
C ASP A 402 -54.21 -7.60 16.59
N PRO A 403 -54.24 -8.74 17.31
CA PRO A 403 -55.40 -9.16 18.08
C PRO A 403 -55.75 -8.24 19.26
N LYS A 404 -55.02 -7.16 19.53
CA LYS A 404 -55.56 -6.06 20.37
C LYS A 404 -56.86 -5.46 19.82
N HIS A 405 -57.17 -5.68 18.54
CA HIS A 405 -58.49 -5.38 17.96
C HIS A 405 -59.54 -6.51 18.18
N PHE A 406 -59.13 -7.67 18.70
CA PHE A 406 -60.03 -8.73 19.17
C PHE A 406 -60.40 -8.53 20.65
N LYS A 407 -61.39 -7.67 20.91
CA LYS A 407 -62.19 -7.55 22.15
C LYS A 407 -61.50 -7.45 23.54
N ASP A 408 -60.21 -7.70 23.70
CA ASP A 408 -59.53 -7.81 25.00
C ASP A 408 -58.06 -7.31 24.90
N PRO A 409 -57.80 -6.02 25.16
CA PRO A 409 -56.49 -5.37 24.92
C PRO A 409 -55.35 -5.85 25.84
N ASP A 410 -55.66 -6.62 26.88
CA ASP A 410 -54.70 -7.11 27.89
C ASP A 410 -54.17 -8.52 27.61
N LYS A 411 -54.71 -9.24 26.61
CA LYS A 411 -54.27 -10.61 26.29
C LYS A 411 -53.32 -10.64 25.10
N SER A 412 -52.24 -11.39 25.23
CA SER A 412 -51.31 -11.63 24.11
C SER A 412 -51.96 -12.53 23.04
N ILE A 413 -51.50 -12.44 21.77
CA ILE A 413 -51.97 -13.33 20.67
C ILE A 413 -51.85 -14.81 21.02
N LEU A 414 -50.82 -15.14 21.82
CA LEU A 414 -50.55 -16.48 22.32
C LEU A 414 -51.62 -16.97 23.32
N GLU A 415 -52.31 -16.07 24.02
CA GLU A 415 -53.37 -16.39 24.97
C GLU A 415 -54.74 -16.48 24.30
N VAL A 416 -54.99 -15.71 23.24
CA VAL A 416 -56.28 -15.66 22.54
C VAL A 416 -56.38 -16.73 21.46
N ASN A 417 -55.33 -16.89 20.65
CA ASN A 417 -55.31 -17.86 19.56
C ASN A 417 -53.87 -18.29 19.21
N PRO A 418 -53.32 -19.30 19.91
CA PRO A 418 -51.98 -19.82 19.63
C PRO A 418 -51.79 -20.23 18.16
N SER A 419 -52.81 -20.84 17.55
CA SER A 419 -52.77 -21.30 16.15
C SER A 419 -52.59 -20.14 15.17
N LEU A 420 -53.26 -19.01 15.41
CA LEU A 420 -53.07 -17.81 14.59
C LEU A 420 -51.63 -17.29 14.68
N HIS A 421 -51.04 -17.27 15.87
CA HIS A 421 -49.64 -16.87 16.05
C HIS A 421 -48.65 -17.79 15.32
N TYR A 422 -48.85 -19.11 15.39
CA TYR A 422 -48.02 -20.06 14.66
C TYR A 422 -48.19 -19.92 13.13
N ASN A 423 -49.42 -19.68 12.66
CA ASN A 423 -49.70 -19.47 11.24
C ASN A 423 -49.07 -18.17 10.71
N THR A 424 -49.15 -17.06 11.44
CA THR A 424 -48.52 -15.79 11.01
C THR A 424 -47.00 -15.91 10.97
N ARG A 425 -46.39 -16.56 11.96
CA ARG A 425 -44.93 -16.83 11.95
C ARG A 425 -44.50 -17.77 10.84
N SER A 426 -45.29 -18.82 10.56
CA SER A 426 -45.03 -19.74 9.45
C SER A 426 -45.12 -19.01 8.11
N TYR A 427 -46.15 -18.19 7.91
CA TYR A 427 -46.29 -17.36 6.72
C TYR A 427 -45.15 -16.34 6.59
N ALA A 428 -44.79 -15.63 7.66
CA ALA A 428 -43.67 -14.68 7.65
C ALA A 428 -42.33 -15.38 7.31
N ALA A 429 -42.09 -16.59 7.84
CA ALA A 429 -40.91 -17.39 7.52
C ALA A 429 -40.89 -17.81 6.04
N LYS A 430 -42.04 -18.18 5.49
CA LYS A 430 -42.20 -18.52 4.07
C LYS A 430 -41.94 -17.31 3.16
N MET A 431 -42.49 -16.15 3.51
CA MET A 431 -42.26 -14.90 2.77
C MET A 431 -40.83 -14.39 2.90
N ASN A 432 -40.17 -14.61 4.04
CA ASN A 432 -38.76 -14.26 4.24
C ASN A 432 -37.87 -14.86 3.15
N ILE A 433 -38.11 -16.10 2.71
CA ILE A 433 -37.31 -16.74 1.65
C ILE A 433 -37.42 -15.98 0.31
N ALA A 434 -38.63 -15.59 -0.08
CA ALA A 434 -38.88 -14.81 -1.30
C ALA A 434 -38.31 -13.40 -1.20
N HIS A 435 -38.52 -12.77 -0.05
CA HIS A 435 -38.05 -11.45 0.26
C HIS A 435 -36.51 -11.37 0.32
N ASN A 436 -35.83 -12.35 0.90
CA ASN A 436 -34.36 -12.42 0.94
C ASN A 436 -33.78 -12.35 -0.48
N SER A 437 -34.42 -12.99 -1.45
CA SER A 437 -33.99 -12.93 -2.85
C SER A 437 -34.08 -11.51 -3.42
N PHE A 438 -35.16 -10.79 -3.13
CA PHE A 438 -35.32 -9.39 -3.52
C PHE A 438 -34.29 -8.48 -2.85
N ILE A 439 -34.08 -8.63 -1.54
CA ILE A 439 -33.08 -7.85 -0.79
C ILE A 439 -31.69 -8.01 -1.41
N ASN A 440 -31.30 -9.24 -1.77
CA ASN A 440 -30.00 -9.48 -2.39
C ASN A 440 -29.87 -8.74 -3.72
N LEU A 441 -30.93 -8.69 -4.54
CA LEU A 441 -30.90 -7.97 -5.81
C LEU A 441 -30.78 -6.45 -5.59
N VAL A 442 -31.53 -5.90 -4.65
CA VAL A 442 -31.44 -4.49 -4.25
C VAL A 442 -30.04 -4.18 -3.74
N ALA A 443 -29.53 -5.00 -2.82
CA ALA A 443 -28.23 -4.80 -2.22
C ALA A 443 -27.13 -4.81 -3.29
N MET A 444 -27.16 -5.77 -4.22
CA MET A 444 -26.19 -5.83 -5.32
C MET A 444 -26.19 -4.57 -6.19
N LYS A 445 -27.35 -3.92 -6.30
CA LYS A 445 -27.53 -2.66 -7.04
C LYS A 445 -27.34 -1.42 -6.16
N SER A 446 -27.09 -1.55 -4.86
CA SER A 446 -26.82 -0.41 -3.98
C SER A 446 -25.55 0.34 -4.40
N ALA A 447 -25.63 1.67 -4.35
CA ALA A 447 -24.54 2.56 -4.74
C ALA A 447 -23.30 2.36 -3.86
N ALA A 448 -22.12 2.36 -4.48
CA ALA A 448 -20.83 2.26 -3.78
C ALA A 448 -20.68 3.29 -2.66
N PRO A 449 -19.92 3.00 -1.58
CA PRO A 449 -19.77 3.91 -0.45
C PRO A 449 -19.27 5.31 -0.88
N THR A 450 -19.74 6.35 -0.21
CA THR A 450 -19.13 7.67 -0.32
C THR A 450 -17.74 7.59 0.31
N GLY A 451 -16.70 8.00 -0.41
CA GLY A 451 -15.36 8.12 0.17
C GLY A 451 -15.39 9.07 1.37
N PRO A 452 -14.41 8.98 2.30
CA PRO A 452 -14.39 9.84 3.48
C PRO A 452 -14.48 11.30 3.06
N THR A 453 -15.46 12.02 3.62
CA THR A 453 -15.65 13.47 3.44
C THR A 453 -14.45 14.21 4.02
N GLY A 454 -13.42 14.39 3.20
CA GLY A 454 -12.20 15.13 3.50
C GLY A 454 -11.31 15.21 2.25
N PRO A 455 -10.29 16.08 2.22
CA PRO A 455 -9.29 16.12 1.15
C PRO A 455 -8.34 14.93 1.32
N SER A 456 -8.88 13.71 1.32
CA SER A 456 -8.15 12.47 1.28
C SER A 456 -8.19 12.00 -0.16
N LEU A 457 -7.00 11.88 -0.75
CA LEU A 457 -6.68 11.39 -2.09
C LEU A 457 -7.88 10.89 -2.91
N THR A 458 -8.08 11.51 -4.06
CA THR A 458 -9.04 11.19 -5.13
C THR A 458 -8.88 9.79 -5.75
N GLU A 459 -8.27 8.83 -5.04
CA GLU A 459 -7.75 7.55 -5.55
C GLU A 459 -8.59 6.31 -5.14
N ASP A 460 -9.62 6.42 -4.31
CA ASP A 460 -10.33 5.23 -3.77
C ASP A 460 -11.52 4.72 -4.59
N ALA A 461 -11.84 5.37 -5.71
CA ALA A 461 -12.97 5.00 -6.54
C ALA A 461 -12.50 4.28 -7.80
N GLY A 462 -12.25 2.97 -7.77
CA GLY A 462 -12.03 2.21 -9.01
C GLY A 462 -13.18 2.38 -10.02
N TRP A 463 -14.38 2.71 -9.54
CA TRP A 463 -15.49 3.14 -10.38
C TRP A 463 -15.27 4.44 -11.18
N SER A 464 -14.41 5.35 -10.75
CA SER A 464 -14.05 6.57 -11.52
C SER A 464 -13.28 6.23 -12.79
N TYR A 465 -12.38 5.25 -12.69
CA TYR A 465 -11.68 4.67 -13.85
C TYR A 465 -12.63 3.89 -14.77
N MET A 466 -13.69 3.30 -14.22
CA MET A 466 -14.72 2.63 -15.05
C MET A 466 -15.49 3.66 -15.87
N LYS A 467 -15.76 4.84 -15.30
CA LYS A 467 -16.32 5.97 -16.05
C LYS A 467 -15.35 6.47 -17.11
N SER A 468 -14.05 6.58 -16.82
CA SER A 468 -13.08 6.97 -17.86
C SER A 468 -13.00 5.95 -18.99
N MET A 469 -13.10 4.64 -18.70
CA MET A 469 -13.18 3.61 -19.75
C MET A 469 -14.45 3.76 -20.60
N MET A 470 -15.59 4.12 -20.00
CA MET A 470 -16.81 4.42 -20.78
C MET A 470 -16.64 5.66 -21.67
N ARG A 471 -15.86 6.67 -21.24
CA ARG A 471 -15.51 7.82 -22.10
C ARG A 471 -14.68 7.40 -23.31
N GLU A 472 -13.78 6.41 -23.15
CA GLU A 472 -13.03 5.84 -24.29
C GLU A 472 -13.96 5.19 -25.33
N PHE A 473 -15.14 4.70 -24.93
CA PHE A 473 -16.17 4.23 -25.85
C PHE A 473 -16.96 5.35 -26.56
N GLY A 474 -16.63 6.63 -26.29
CA GLY A 474 -17.28 7.78 -26.90
C GLY A 474 -18.57 8.23 -26.20
N LEU A 475 -18.86 7.72 -25.00
CA LEU A 475 -20.01 8.16 -24.21
C LEU A 475 -19.73 9.48 -23.48
N THR A 476 -20.73 10.35 -23.40
CA THR A 476 -20.68 11.58 -22.61
C THR A 476 -20.87 11.29 -21.12
N ASP A 477 -20.39 12.18 -20.25
CA ASP A 477 -20.55 12.02 -18.79
C ASP A 477 -22.01 11.90 -18.35
N ALA A 478 -22.92 12.59 -19.05
CA ALA A 478 -24.35 12.50 -18.79
C ALA A 478 -24.91 11.12 -19.12
N GLU A 479 -24.50 10.52 -20.25
CA GLU A 479 -24.89 9.16 -20.62
C GLU A 479 -24.30 8.14 -19.66
N ILE A 480 -23.02 8.30 -19.28
CA ILE A 480 -22.33 7.42 -18.33
C ILE A 480 -23.04 7.42 -16.98
N ASN A 481 -23.41 8.59 -16.47
CA ASN A 481 -24.15 8.70 -15.22
C ASN A 481 -25.57 8.15 -15.36
N SER A 482 -26.22 8.28 -16.52
CA SER A 482 -27.52 7.64 -16.77
C SER A 482 -27.45 6.11 -16.79
N TYR A 483 -26.35 5.52 -17.27
CA TYR A 483 -26.19 4.07 -17.36
C TYR A 483 -25.65 3.45 -16.07
N LEU A 484 -24.57 4.00 -15.52
CA LEU A 484 -23.85 3.43 -14.37
C LEU A 484 -24.24 4.08 -13.04
N GLY A 485 -24.91 5.24 -13.06
CA GLY A 485 -25.16 6.05 -11.88
C GLY A 485 -23.94 6.87 -11.44
N ASP A 486 -24.15 7.75 -10.45
CA ASP A 486 -23.08 8.59 -9.90
C ASP A 486 -22.01 7.76 -9.18
N ARG A 487 -22.42 6.71 -8.48
CA ARG A 487 -21.57 5.77 -7.73
C ARG A 487 -21.92 4.33 -8.13
N PRO A 488 -21.27 3.77 -9.17
CA PRO A 488 -21.60 2.45 -9.70
C PRO A 488 -21.69 1.37 -8.62
N SER A 489 -22.80 0.63 -8.60
CA SER A 489 -23.03 -0.48 -7.68
C SER A 489 -22.11 -1.67 -7.94
N TYR A 490 -22.12 -2.67 -7.04
CA TYR A 490 -21.41 -3.93 -7.28
C TYR A 490 -21.86 -4.57 -8.60
N TYR A 491 -23.16 -4.59 -8.86
CA TYR A 491 -23.74 -5.13 -10.09
C TYR A 491 -23.24 -4.39 -11.33
N ALA A 492 -23.25 -3.05 -11.30
CA ALA A 492 -22.75 -2.21 -12.38
C ALA A 492 -21.24 -2.44 -12.60
N GLN A 493 -20.48 -2.57 -11.51
CA GLN A 493 -19.04 -2.80 -11.59
C GLN A 493 -18.72 -4.18 -12.20
N MET A 494 -19.43 -5.22 -11.77
CA MET A 494 -19.27 -6.57 -12.29
C MET A 494 -19.68 -6.67 -13.76
N GLU A 495 -20.73 -5.96 -14.19
CA GLU A 495 -21.10 -5.90 -15.61
C GLU A 495 -19.98 -5.34 -16.49
N VAL A 496 -19.34 -4.26 -16.03
CA VAL A 496 -18.22 -3.64 -16.75
C VAL A 496 -17.03 -4.59 -16.81
N LEU A 497 -16.68 -5.25 -15.69
CA LEU A 497 -15.56 -6.18 -15.59
C LEU A 497 -15.76 -7.49 -16.36
N THR A 498 -17.00 -7.97 -16.44
CA THR A 498 -17.30 -9.27 -17.08
C THR A 498 -17.70 -9.13 -18.55
N LYS A 499 -18.14 -7.95 -19.00
CA LYS A 499 -18.62 -7.76 -20.38
C LYS A 499 -17.93 -6.62 -21.12
N LYS A 500 -17.80 -5.44 -20.50
CA LYS A 500 -17.42 -4.22 -21.23
C LYS A 500 -15.91 -4.08 -21.41
N ILE A 501 -15.09 -4.55 -20.47
CA ILE A 501 -13.64 -4.42 -20.54
C ILE A 501 -13.04 -5.06 -21.80
N TYR A 502 -13.59 -6.21 -22.21
CA TYR A 502 -13.19 -6.97 -23.40
C TYR A 502 -13.61 -6.33 -24.73
N GLN A 503 -14.44 -5.29 -24.69
CA GLN A 503 -14.85 -4.54 -25.88
C GLN A 503 -13.89 -3.39 -26.18
N SER A 504 -13.00 -3.04 -25.23
CA SER A 504 -12.00 -1.99 -25.44
C SER A 504 -10.88 -2.48 -26.38
N PRO A 505 -10.49 -1.69 -27.40
CA PRO A 505 -9.32 -2.01 -28.21
C PRO A 505 -8.04 -2.09 -27.38
N ASN A 506 -7.95 -1.27 -26.32
CA ASN A 506 -6.85 -1.23 -25.37
C ASN A 506 -6.63 -2.57 -24.67
N PHE A 507 -7.69 -3.35 -24.41
CA PHE A 507 -7.54 -4.69 -23.86
C PHE A 507 -6.69 -5.58 -24.78
N TYR A 508 -6.97 -5.59 -26.08
CA TYR A 508 -6.26 -6.46 -27.03
C TYR A 508 -4.84 -5.98 -27.34
N THR A 509 -4.60 -4.68 -27.42
CA THR A 509 -3.24 -4.15 -27.65
C THR A 509 -2.30 -4.54 -26.52
N ASN A 510 -2.78 -4.55 -25.29
CA ASN A 510 -1.99 -4.95 -24.12
C ASN A 510 -1.75 -6.47 -24.02
N LEU A 511 -2.58 -7.30 -24.66
CA LEU A 511 -2.30 -8.74 -24.80
C LEU A 511 -1.11 -9.03 -25.73
N TYR A 512 -0.70 -8.07 -26.56
CA TYR A 512 0.50 -8.17 -27.41
C TYR A 512 1.79 -7.68 -26.73
N ASP A 513 1.73 -7.24 -25.46
CA ASP A 513 2.89 -6.68 -24.74
C ASP A 513 3.87 -7.78 -24.27
N LYS A 514 3.90 -8.08 -22.97
CA LYS A 514 4.85 -9.03 -22.38
C LYS A 514 4.13 -10.32 -21.97
N PRO A 515 4.73 -11.51 -22.15
CA PRO A 515 4.10 -12.77 -21.77
C PRO A 515 3.76 -12.82 -20.27
N VAL A 516 4.60 -12.23 -19.42
CA VAL A 516 4.35 -12.13 -17.96
C VAL A 516 3.14 -11.24 -17.65
N ASN A 517 2.90 -10.17 -18.42
CA ASN A 517 1.72 -9.32 -18.24
C ASN A 517 0.46 -10.06 -18.69
N VAL A 518 0.53 -10.83 -19.77
CA VAL A 518 -0.58 -11.69 -20.22
C VAL A 518 -0.94 -12.73 -19.15
N GLU A 519 0.06 -13.35 -18.51
CA GLU A 519 -0.16 -14.28 -17.40
C GLU A 519 -0.83 -13.60 -16.19
N ARG A 520 -0.36 -12.40 -15.80
CA ARG A 520 -0.98 -11.61 -14.71
C ARG A 520 -2.41 -11.22 -15.02
N ILE A 521 -2.70 -10.82 -16.26
CA ILE A 521 -4.06 -10.52 -16.71
C ILE A 521 -4.89 -11.80 -16.65
N GLY A 522 -4.38 -12.94 -17.13
CA GLY A 522 -5.06 -14.25 -17.04
C GLY A 522 -5.49 -14.58 -15.61
N ILE A 523 -4.60 -14.44 -14.63
CA ILE A 523 -4.92 -14.66 -13.22
C ILE A 523 -5.99 -13.68 -12.72
N ALA A 524 -5.94 -12.42 -13.15
CA ALA A 524 -6.98 -11.44 -12.79
C ALA A 524 -8.35 -11.79 -13.39
N LEU A 525 -8.40 -12.31 -14.63
CA LEU A 525 -9.63 -12.79 -15.28
C LEU A 525 -10.18 -14.04 -14.58
N ASP A 526 -9.31 -14.95 -14.16
CA ASP A 526 -9.70 -16.12 -13.37
C ASP A 526 -10.30 -15.69 -12.03
N ALA A 527 -9.71 -14.68 -11.36
CA ALA A 527 -10.25 -14.14 -10.13
C ALA A 527 -11.66 -13.51 -10.32
N ILE A 528 -11.87 -12.73 -11.38
CA ILE A 528 -13.20 -12.18 -11.73
C ILE A 528 -14.18 -13.32 -12.03
N THR A 529 -13.73 -14.37 -12.72
CA THR A 529 -14.55 -15.55 -13.02
C THR A 529 -14.98 -16.27 -11.75
N LEU A 530 -14.08 -16.42 -10.77
CA LEU A 530 -14.39 -16.99 -9.46
C LEU A 530 -15.43 -16.15 -8.70
N MET A 531 -15.32 -14.82 -8.75
CA MET A 531 -16.34 -13.92 -8.17
C MET A 531 -17.70 -14.13 -8.82
N ALA A 532 -17.77 -14.13 -10.16
CA ALA A 532 -19.01 -14.38 -10.89
C ALA A 532 -19.59 -15.79 -10.64
N GLN A 533 -18.73 -16.80 -10.45
CA GLN A 533 -19.16 -18.15 -10.09
C GLN A 533 -19.74 -18.22 -8.68
N ARG A 534 -19.16 -17.49 -7.71
CA ARG A 534 -19.71 -17.35 -6.37
C ARG A 534 -21.11 -16.72 -6.42
N ASP A 535 -21.29 -15.62 -7.14
CA ASP A 535 -22.60 -14.97 -7.29
C ASP A 535 -23.64 -15.91 -7.92
N ARG A 536 -23.23 -16.67 -8.94
CA ARG A 536 -24.07 -17.69 -9.57
C ARG A 536 -24.45 -18.78 -8.58
N TYR A 537 -23.51 -19.25 -7.78
CA TYR A 537 -23.75 -20.26 -6.75
C TYR A 537 -24.76 -19.76 -5.70
N GLU A 538 -24.57 -18.55 -5.18
CA GLU A 538 -25.49 -17.95 -4.21
C GLU A 538 -26.89 -17.75 -4.81
N SER A 539 -26.99 -17.36 -6.08
CA SER A 539 -28.26 -17.26 -6.80
C SER A 539 -28.94 -18.62 -6.98
N LEU A 540 -28.19 -19.67 -7.29
CA LEU A 540 -28.70 -21.04 -7.42
C LEU A 540 -29.23 -21.58 -6.09
N LEU A 541 -28.54 -21.31 -4.97
CA LEU A 541 -29.01 -21.68 -3.63
C LEU A 541 -30.35 -21.01 -3.30
N ARG A 542 -30.49 -19.70 -3.59
CA ARG A 542 -31.77 -19.00 -3.40
C ARG A 542 -32.88 -19.61 -4.26
N ARG A 543 -32.57 -19.95 -5.52
CA ARG A 543 -33.52 -20.62 -6.41
C ARG A 543 -33.95 -21.97 -5.85
N GLU A 544 -33.02 -22.77 -5.32
CA GLU A 544 -33.31 -24.06 -4.70
C GLU A 544 -34.24 -23.92 -3.49
N MET A 545 -33.97 -22.96 -2.61
CA MET A 545 -34.83 -22.65 -1.46
C MET A 545 -36.24 -22.25 -1.89
N LEU A 546 -36.37 -21.39 -2.91
CA LEU A 546 -37.67 -20.98 -3.46
C LEU A 546 -38.43 -22.15 -4.08
N THR A 547 -37.75 -23.00 -4.86
CA THR A 547 -38.40 -24.18 -5.44
C THR A 547 -38.84 -25.17 -4.37
N SER A 548 -38.06 -25.33 -3.31
CA SER A 548 -38.41 -26.20 -2.18
C SER A 548 -39.67 -25.69 -1.47
N LEU A 549 -39.76 -24.37 -1.26
CA LEU A 549 -40.94 -23.73 -0.69
C LEU A 549 -42.17 -23.89 -1.60
N LEU A 550 -42.03 -23.72 -2.92
CA LEU A 550 -43.16 -23.93 -3.84
C LEU A 550 -43.67 -25.38 -3.80
N VAL A 551 -42.78 -26.36 -3.69
CA VAL A 551 -43.15 -27.78 -3.53
C VAL A 551 -43.84 -28.00 -2.19
N GLU A 552 -43.36 -27.40 -1.10
CA GLU A 552 -44.00 -27.47 0.21
C GLU A 552 -45.42 -26.89 0.18
N GLN A 553 -45.62 -25.72 -0.45
CA GLN A 553 -46.95 -25.11 -0.61
C GLN A 553 -47.90 -25.99 -1.42
N ALA A 554 -47.41 -26.60 -2.50
CA ALA A 554 -48.22 -27.50 -3.31
C ALA A 554 -48.61 -28.76 -2.50
N LEU A 555 -47.70 -29.30 -1.70
CA LEU A 555 -47.94 -30.45 -0.84
C LEU A 555 -48.94 -30.13 0.28
N ASP A 556 -48.79 -29.00 0.95
CA ASP A 556 -49.68 -28.56 2.02
C ASP A 556 -51.14 -28.46 1.56
N LYS A 557 -51.34 -27.93 0.35
CA LYS A 557 -52.66 -27.88 -0.30
C LYS A 557 -53.24 -29.28 -0.53
N GLU A 558 -52.45 -30.22 -1.03
CA GLU A 558 -52.91 -31.60 -1.26
C GLU A 558 -53.19 -32.37 0.03
N VAL A 559 -52.37 -32.17 1.07
CA VAL A 559 -52.59 -32.75 2.41
C VAL A 559 -53.90 -32.22 2.99
N THR A 560 -54.15 -30.91 2.88
CA THR A 560 -55.38 -30.29 3.36
C THR A 560 -56.60 -30.85 2.62
N ASN A 561 -56.55 -30.91 1.28
CA ASN A 561 -57.62 -31.50 0.47
C ASN A 561 -57.91 -32.97 0.83
N THR A 562 -56.86 -33.77 1.00
CA THR A 562 -56.98 -35.19 1.36
C THR A 562 -57.58 -35.35 2.76
N SER A 563 -57.14 -34.54 3.73
CA SER A 563 -57.68 -34.60 5.09
C SER A 563 -59.17 -34.25 5.14
N VAL A 564 -59.61 -33.24 4.38
CA VAL A 564 -61.03 -32.87 4.26
C VAL A 564 -61.82 -34.01 3.64
N ASN A 565 -61.35 -34.59 2.53
CA ASN A 565 -62.01 -35.72 1.87
C ASN A 565 -62.12 -36.95 2.78
N MET A 566 -61.10 -37.25 3.58
CA MET A 566 -61.14 -38.34 4.57
C MET A 566 -62.16 -38.04 5.67
N PHE A 567 -62.23 -36.79 6.14
CA PHE A 567 -63.19 -36.39 7.18
C PHE A 567 -64.64 -36.50 6.69
N GLU A 568 -64.93 -36.01 5.48
CA GLU A 568 -66.24 -36.17 4.84
C GLU A 568 -66.60 -37.65 4.61
N GLY A 569 -65.62 -38.47 4.20
CA GLY A 569 -65.79 -39.90 4.04
C GLY A 569 -66.13 -40.61 5.37
N MET A 570 -65.45 -40.24 6.46
CA MET A 570 -65.75 -40.76 7.79
C MET A 570 -67.14 -40.35 8.30
N GLN A 571 -67.56 -39.10 8.05
CA GLN A 571 -68.91 -38.65 8.43
C GLN A 571 -70.01 -39.38 7.65
N LYS A 572 -69.81 -39.62 6.35
CA LYS A 572 -70.75 -40.41 5.54
C LYS A 572 -70.80 -41.88 5.92
N GLY A 573 -69.75 -42.44 6.51
CA GLY A 573 -69.73 -43.81 7.01
C GLY A 573 -70.35 -44.00 8.41
N GLN A 574 -70.64 -42.90 9.12
CA GLN A 574 -71.30 -42.92 10.44
C GLN A 574 -72.82 -42.69 10.38
N GLN A 575 -73.35 -42.26 9.23
CA GLN A 575 -74.78 -42.21 8.92
C GLN A 575 -75.19 -43.50 8.22
#